data_AF-A0A7X8XBV2-F1
#
_entry.id   AF-A0A7X8XBV2-F1
#
_cell.length_a   1.000
_cell.length_b   1.000
_cell.length_c   1.000
_cell.angle_alpha   90.00
_cell.angle_beta   90.00
_cell.angle_gamma   90.00
#
_symmetry.space_group_name_H-M   'P 1'
#
loop_
_entity.id
_entity.type
_entity.pdbx_description
1 polymer ?
#
loop_
_entity_poly.entity_id
_entity_poly.type
_entity_poly.pdbx_seq_one_letter_code
_entity_poly.pdbx_strand_id
1 'polypeptide(L)'
;MKIKIFVFALLIAVPFLCAKVFSPSRVSASTELSVTPARNAADGKTGRARHAYWCTERGAKPPHTLTFHYDQPVKINRVVVYHSTANIDHLLHHYILEAYNGDAWVQLAEFKNRIREFEQLLANMTPDDPQYYSITQPDFTVNTFDFPDIAIEQLRLTIFDPAARVVEMQAIYLQETEKNAAPAALPSADSKVKAYSLAREHSASTVGFHLLGLEAFGDKSGIAFADRRKPGPGRAAFAAAKQDRILSISLPPGRYQMLALSGDYLFPGPGCTLRFAGKSMRLSQTAPGDFAWDTALFSIAGDRLEITLEGSWLLNTLLIASRDDRQEFDDAVNRLMLECTEESKAKKYIYQAQPTHSEPPTPDKADIRYGYIPYMPSIQQRIYRQTTPTAAQRQSALRLEAARGS
;
A
#
# COMPACT_ATOMS: atom_id res chain seq x y z
N MET A 1 -5.42 -54.98 8.41
CA MET A 1 -3.96 -55.01 8.24
C MET A 1 -3.61 -54.29 6.93
N LYS A 2 -2.93 -53.14 7.04
CA LYS A 2 -2.23 -52.33 6.01
C LYS A 2 -2.87 -52.16 4.62
N ILE A 3 -3.62 -51.08 4.44
CA ILE A 3 -3.60 -50.30 3.19
C ILE A 3 -2.47 -49.27 3.38
N LYS A 4 -1.30 -49.57 2.81
CA LYS A 4 -0.21 -48.60 2.62
C LYS A 4 0.04 -48.59 1.12
N ILE A 5 -0.39 -47.53 0.45
CA ILE A 5 0.14 -46.88 -0.76
C ILE A 5 -0.93 -45.84 -1.10
N PHE A 6 -0.88 -44.71 -0.40
CA PHE A 6 -1.64 -43.52 -0.74
C PHE A 6 -0.75 -42.33 -0.39
N VAL A 7 -0.71 -41.34 -1.28
CA VAL A 7 -0.12 -40.00 -1.07
C VAL A 7 1.41 -39.88 -1.19
N PHE A 8 2.00 -40.30 -2.32
CA PHE A 8 3.34 -39.79 -2.69
C PHE A 8 3.49 -39.32 -4.14
N ALA A 9 2.41 -39.29 -4.92
CA ALA A 9 2.44 -38.86 -6.34
C ALA A 9 1.60 -37.60 -6.63
N LEU A 10 1.19 -36.85 -5.60
CA LEU A 10 0.41 -35.60 -5.76
C LEU A 10 1.12 -34.40 -5.11
N LEU A 11 2.46 -34.39 -5.13
CA LEU A 11 3.30 -33.31 -4.57
C LEU A 11 4.27 -32.72 -5.60
N ILE A 12 4.14 -33.07 -6.88
CA ILE A 12 4.96 -32.53 -7.96
C ILE A 12 3.99 -32.01 -9.03
N ALA A 13 4.06 -30.71 -9.29
CA ALA A 13 3.25 -29.90 -10.24
C ALA A 13 2.09 -29.10 -9.62
N VAL A 14 2.43 -28.09 -8.82
CA VAL A 14 1.63 -26.86 -8.69
C VAL A 14 2.55 -25.71 -9.13
N PRO A 15 2.27 -24.98 -10.22
CA PRO A 15 3.03 -23.78 -10.54
C PRO A 15 2.60 -22.70 -9.54
N PHE A 16 3.51 -22.35 -8.62
CA PHE A 16 3.31 -21.19 -7.77
C PHE A 16 3.28 -19.94 -8.66
N LEU A 17 2.16 -19.22 -8.66
CA LEU A 17 1.99 -17.90 -9.27
C LEU A 17 2.77 -16.87 -8.43
N CYS A 18 4.09 -16.85 -8.58
CA CYS A 18 5.01 -16.06 -7.77
C CYS A 18 5.27 -14.67 -8.38
N ALA A 19 5.19 -13.63 -7.54
CA ALA A 19 6.06 -12.48 -7.73
C ALA A 19 7.50 -13.01 -7.84
N LYS A 20 8.17 -12.76 -8.97
CA LYS A 20 9.53 -13.22 -9.16
C LYS A 20 10.46 -12.20 -8.50
N VAL A 21 10.95 -12.53 -7.30
CA VAL A 21 12.01 -11.78 -6.64
C VAL A 21 13.34 -12.24 -7.23
N PHE A 22 14.12 -11.31 -7.76
CA PHE A 22 15.44 -11.62 -8.30
C PHE A 22 16.49 -11.45 -7.22
N SER A 23 17.12 -12.56 -6.84
CA SER A 23 18.30 -12.52 -5.96
C SER A 23 19.50 -11.98 -6.74
N PRO A 24 20.23 -10.98 -6.23
CA PRO A 24 21.45 -10.52 -6.85
C PRO A 24 22.54 -11.60 -6.75
N SER A 25 23.37 -11.69 -7.78
CA SER A 25 24.60 -12.51 -7.77
C SER A 25 25.61 -12.01 -6.75
N ARG A 26 25.66 -10.68 -6.58
CA ARG A 26 26.57 -9.98 -5.68
C ARG A 26 25.92 -8.69 -5.21
N VAL A 27 26.20 -8.33 -3.95
CA VAL A 27 25.88 -7.01 -3.40
C VAL A 27 27.18 -6.32 -3.01
N SER A 28 27.35 -5.06 -3.40
CA SER A 28 28.49 -4.23 -3.01
C SER A 28 28.00 -2.94 -2.38
N ALA A 29 28.73 -2.41 -1.41
CA ALA A 29 28.46 -1.11 -0.82
C ALA A 29 29.68 -0.18 -0.90
N SER A 30 29.46 1.13 -0.80
CA SER A 30 30.56 2.10 -0.68
C SER A 30 31.40 1.89 0.57
N THR A 31 30.75 1.56 1.69
CA THR A 31 31.37 1.15 2.96
C THR A 31 30.46 0.16 3.69
N GLU A 32 31.03 -0.67 4.56
CA GLU A 32 30.25 -1.61 5.37
C GLU A 32 30.94 -1.97 6.68
N LEU A 33 30.17 -2.17 7.74
CA LEU A 33 30.67 -2.79 8.96
C LEU A 33 30.72 -4.32 8.80
N SER A 34 31.79 -4.95 9.31
CA SER A 34 31.97 -6.41 9.23
C SER A 34 30.82 -7.24 9.83
N VAL A 35 30.14 -6.71 10.85
CA VAL A 35 29.00 -7.35 11.52
C VAL A 35 27.67 -7.17 10.79
N THR A 36 27.57 -6.19 9.89
CA THR A 36 26.35 -5.84 9.12
C THR A 36 26.74 -5.54 7.65
N PRO A 37 27.26 -6.55 6.93
CA PRO A 37 27.76 -6.39 5.56
C PRO A 37 26.63 -6.17 4.55
N ALA A 38 26.97 -5.68 3.36
CA ALA A 38 26.06 -5.35 2.27
C ALA A 38 25.15 -6.51 1.86
N ARG A 39 25.69 -7.74 1.88
CA ARG A 39 24.92 -8.97 1.56
C ARG A 39 23.67 -9.17 2.42
N ASN A 40 23.64 -8.60 3.63
CA ASN A 40 22.48 -8.74 4.51
C ASN A 40 21.26 -7.98 3.97
N ALA A 41 21.46 -7.00 3.09
CA ALA A 41 20.37 -6.28 2.46
C ALA A 41 19.72 -7.04 1.29
N ALA A 42 20.14 -8.27 1.01
CA ALA A 42 19.58 -9.12 -0.06
C ALA A 42 19.47 -10.59 0.37
N ASP A 43 19.33 -10.85 1.67
CA ASP A 43 19.34 -12.22 2.22
C ASP A 43 17.92 -12.80 2.38
N GLY A 44 16.89 -12.05 1.97
CA GLY A 44 15.49 -12.43 2.05
C GLY A 44 14.88 -12.29 3.45
N LYS A 45 15.63 -11.79 4.44
CA LYS A 45 15.14 -11.61 5.81
C LYS A 45 14.67 -10.18 6.02
N THR A 46 13.37 -10.02 6.15
CA THR A 46 12.73 -8.71 6.41
C THR A 46 12.39 -8.48 7.89
N GLY A 47 12.62 -9.48 8.75
CA GLY A 47 12.28 -9.46 10.17
C GLY A 47 13.32 -8.79 11.08
N ARG A 48 12.90 -8.39 12.29
CA ARG A 48 13.79 -7.80 13.32
C ARG A 48 14.72 -8.87 13.92
N ALA A 49 15.85 -9.13 13.29
CA ALA A 49 16.95 -9.89 13.87
C ALA A 49 18.16 -8.99 14.14
N ARG A 50 18.85 -9.24 15.26
CA ARG A 50 20.05 -8.49 15.65
C ARG A 50 21.11 -8.65 14.53
N HIS A 51 21.52 -7.52 13.92
CA HIS A 51 22.46 -7.45 12.79
C HIS A 51 21.95 -7.94 11.43
N ALA A 52 20.65 -8.21 11.25
CA ALA A 52 20.07 -8.54 9.94
C ALA A 52 19.75 -7.28 9.10
N TYR A 53 20.81 -6.53 8.79
CA TYR A 53 20.77 -5.36 7.92
C TYR A 53 22.20 -5.05 7.44
N TRP A 54 22.32 -4.24 6.38
CA TRP A 54 23.56 -3.58 6.00
C TRP A 54 23.70 -2.24 6.73
N CYS A 55 24.92 -1.89 7.14
CA CYS A 55 25.25 -0.58 7.70
C CYS A 55 26.60 -0.06 7.23
N THR A 56 26.68 1.24 6.94
CA THR A 56 27.92 1.96 6.61
C THR A 56 28.89 2.03 7.78
N GLU A 57 30.18 2.16 7.48
CA GLU A 57 31.21 2.35 8.50
C GLU A 57 30.98 3.63 9.32
N ARG A 58 31.44 3.63 10.58
CA ARG A 58 31.35 4.81 11.44
C ARG A 58 32.25 5.92 10.88
N GLY A 59 31.66 7.10 10.67
CA GLY A 59 32.39 8.28 10.17
C GLY A 59 32.55 8.35 8.65
N ALA A 60 32.02 7.39 7.90
CA ALA A 60 31.93 7.48 6.44
C ALA A 60 31.09 8.70 6.03
N LYS A 61 31.54 9.43 5.00
CA LYS A 61 30.82 10.62 4.49
C LYS A 61 29.83 10.21 3.38
N PRO A 62 28.60 10.74 3.36
CA PRO A 62 27.68 10.53 2.25
C PRO A 62 28.19 11.15 0.93
N PRO A 63 27.68 10.70 -0.24
CA PRO A 63 26.62 9.70 -0.39
C PRO A 63 27.11 8.26 -0.19
N HIS A 64 26.26 7.43 0.40
CA HIS A 64 26.49 6.00 0.58
C HIS A 64 25.79 5.22 -0.51
N THR A 65 26.45 4.21 -1.06
CA THR A 65 25.86 3.40 -2.15
C THR A 65 25.73 1.95 -1.74
N LEU A 66 24.63 1.33 -2.16
CA LEU A 66 24.38 -0.11 -2.09
C LEU A 66 23.94 -0.59 -3.48
N THR A 67 24.71 -1.48 -4.08
CA THR A 67 24.53 -1.92 -5.47
C THR A 67 24.32 -3.41 -5.55
N PHE A 68 23.26 -3.80 -6.23
CA PHE A 68 22.89 -5.18 -6.55
C PHE A 68 23.35 -5.46 -7.97
N HIS A 69 24.09 -6.55 -8.13
CA HIS A 69 24.61 -7.00 -9.42
C HIS A 69 23.88 -8.27 -9.82
N TYR A 70 23.41 -8.34 -11.05
CA TYR A 70 22.81 -9.54 -11.63
C TYR A 70 23.73 -10.11 -12.71
N ASP A 71 23.92 -11.43 -12.74
CA ASP A 71 24.77 -12.08 -13.75
C ASP A 71 24.19 -11.95 -15.17
N GLN A 72 22.88 -11.72 -15.27
CA GLN A 72 22.15 -11.47 -16.50
C GLN A 72 21.13 -10.35 -16.29
N PRO A 73 20.79 -9.58 -17.33
CA PRO A 73 19.72 -8.59 -17.23
C PRO A 73 18.42 -9.20 -16.70
N VAL A 74 17.91 -8.66 -15.60
CA VAL A 74 16.64 -9.07 -15.01
C VAL A 74 15.55 -8.08 -15.37
N LYS A 75 14.39 -8.60 -15.78
CA LYS A 75 13.21 -7.80 -16.05
C LYS A 75 12.49 -7.53 -14.73
N ILE A 76 12.29 -6.28 -14.35
CA ILE A 76 11.63 -5.88 -13.10
C ILE A 76 10.63 -4.74 -13.35
N ASN A 77 9.64 -4.60 -12.48
CA ASN A 77 8.69 -3.49 -12.48
C ASN A 77 8.40 -2.93 -11.09
N ARG A 78 9.07 -3.48 -10.07
CA ARG A 78 8.93 -3.05 -8.68
C ARG A 78 10.25 -3.20 -7.93
N VAL A 79 10.53 -2.23 -7.08
CA VAL A 79 11.57 -2.33 -6.04
C VAL A 79 10.97 -2.05 -4.69
N VAL A 80 11.29 -2.88 -3.70
CA VAL A 80 10.88 -2.71 -2.31
C VAL A 80 12.11 -2.51 -1.45
N VAL A 81 12.12 -1.48 -0.61
CA VAL A 81 13.21 -1.19 0.34
C VAL A 81 12.66 -1.28 1.75
N TYR A 82 13.23 -2.18 2.56
CA TYR A 82 12.95 -2.36 3.98
C TYR A 82 13.98 -1.61 4.80
N HIS A 83 13.50 -0.73 5.68
CA HIS A 83 14.33 0.15 6.49
C HIS A 83 14.58 -0.47 7.86
N SER A 84 15.73 -0.15 8.47
CA SER A 84 15.99 -0.53 9.86
C SER A 84 15.06 0.24 10.82
N THR A 85 14.21 -0.48 11.54
CA THR A 85 13.25 0.09 12.50
C THR A 85 13.71 0.04 13.96
N ALA A 86 14.97 -0.33 14.21
CA ALA A 86 15.50 -0.50 15.57
C ALA A 86 15.55 0.83 16.37
N ASN A 87 15.73 1.96 15.69
CA ASN A 87 15.64 3.31 16.27
C ASN A 87 15.17 4.28 15.17
N ILE A 88 14.53 5.40 15.55
CA ILE A 88 14.11 6.45 14.62
C ILE A 88 15.31 7.06 13.86
N ASP A 89 16.46 7.20 14.53
CA ASP A 89 17.74 7.62 13.93
C ASP A 89 18.30 6.63 12.89
N HIS A 90 17.68 5.46 12.74
CA HIS A 90 18.07 4.45 11.77
C HIS A 90 17.24 4.49 10.50
N LEU A 91 16.17 5.31 10.45
CA LEU A 91 15.34 5.45 9.28
C LEU A 91 15.99 6.39 8.28
N LEU A 92 16.00 5.99 7.01
CA LEU A 92 16.57 6.82 5.94
C LEU A 92 15.69 8.05 5.69
N HIS A 93 16.31 9.21 5.52
CA HIS A 93 15.66 10.46 5.17
C HIS A 93 15.69 10.76 3.68
N HIS A 94 16.82 10.54 3.02
CA HIS A 94 16.94 10.88 1.61
C HIS A 94 17.79 9.86 0.86
N TYR A 95 17.19 9.30 -0.18
CA TYR A 95 17.90 8.46 -1.13
C TYR A 95 17.27 8.51 -2.53
N ILE A 96 18.04 8.07 -3.52
CA ILE A 96 17.56 7.80 -4.86
C ILE A 96 17.76 6.33 -5.20
N LEU A 97 16.85 5.81 -6.02
CA LEU A 97 16.96 4.50 -6.65
C LEU A 97 17.41 4.70 -8.09
N GLU A 98 18.43 3.96 -8.53
CA GLU A 98 19.04 4.10 -9.84
C GLU A 98 19.23 2.73 -10.50
N ALA A 99 19.06 2.67 -11.82
CA ALA A 99 19.40 1.51 -12.64
C ALA A 99 20.59 1.82 -13.55
N TYR A 100 21.45 0.83 -13.76
CA TYR A 100 22.51 0.93 -14.75
C TYR A 100 22.00 0.49 -16.12
N ASN A 101 22.13 1.33 -17.13
CA ASN A 101 21.67 1.05 -18.50
C ASN A 101 22.79 0.57 -19.44
N GLY A 102 23.98 0.25 -18.91
CA GLY A 102 25.17 -0.13 -19.68
C GLY A 102 26.17 1.00 -19.93
N ASP A 103 25.77 2.26 -19.73
CA ASP A 103 26.64 3.44 -19.89
C ASP A 103 26.59 4.34 -18.65
N ALA A 104 25.38 4.70 -18.22
CA ALA A 104 25.14 5.61 -17.11
C ALA A 104 24.15 5.07 -16.07
N TRP A 105 24.18 5.67 -14.88
CA TRP A 105 23.17 5.47 -13.87
C TRP A 105 21.97 6.38 -14.16
N VAL A 106 20.80 5.77 -14.30
CA VAL A 106 19.54 6.45 -14.54
C VAL A 106 18.71 6.40 -13.27
N GLN A 107 18.29 7.56 -12.77
CA GLN A 107 17.42 7.65 -11.61
C GLN A 107 16.02 7.10 -11.96
N LEU A 108 15.58 6.10 -11.20
CA LEU A 108 14.24 5.53 -11.27
C LEU A 108 13.26 6.26 -10.34
N ALA A 109 13.71 6.56 -9.11
CA ALA A 109 12.88 7.19 -8.09
C ALA A 109 13.72 7.99 -7.10
N GLU A 110 13.10 8.96 -6.43
CA GLU A 110 13.66 9.68 -5.28
C GLU A 110 12.73 9.52 -4.09
N PHE A 111 13.31 9.26 -2.92
CA PHE A 111 12.61 9.23 -1.65
C PHE A 111 13.12 10.35 -0.75
N LYS A 112 12.19 11.18 -0.27
CA LYS A 112 12.44 12.22 0.74
C LYS A 112 11.46 12.07 1.88
N ASN A 113 12.01 11.77 3.05
CA ASN A 113 11.29 11.53 4.29
C ASN A 113 11.06 12.85 5.05
N ARG A 114 9.97 12.90 5.83
CA ARG A 114 9.64 14.01 6.75
C ARG A 114 9.86 13.67 8.23
N ILE A 115 10.61 12.62 8.57
CA ILE A 115 10.88 12.24 9.97
C ILE A 115 11.49 13.38 10.79
N ARG A 116 12.40 14.19 10.22
CA ARG A 116 12.96 15.34 10.96
C ARG A 116 11.90 16.39 11.31
N GLU A 117 10.93 16.61 10.43
CA GLU A 117 9.79 17.50 10.72
C GLU A 117 8.94 16.91 11.86
N PHE A 118 8.75 15.59 11.87
CA PHE A 118 8.06 14.88 12.96
C PHE A 118 8.84 14.91 14.28
N GLU A 119 10.16 14.73 14.28
CA GLU A 119 11.01 14.82 15.48
C GLU A 119 11.02 16.24 16.06
N GLN A 120 11.09 17.27 15.21
CA GLN A 120 10.97 18.66 15.63
C GLN A 120 9.58 18.94 16.23
N LEU A 121 8.52 18.38 15.65
CA LEU A 121 7.17 18.49 16.17
C LEU A 121 7.06 17.84 17.56
N LEU A 122 7.60 16.63 17.74
CA LEU A 122 7.61 15.90 19.00
C LEU A 122 8.45 16.58 20.09
N ALA A 123 9.64 17.07 19.76
CA ALA A 123 10.55 17.71 20.71
C ALA A 123 9.96 19.00 21.32
N ASN A 124 9.03 19.63 20.60
CA ASN A 124 8.32 20.84 21.03
C ASN A 124 7.00 20.54 21.76
N MET A 125 6.69 19.27 22.04
CA MET A 125 5.46 18.87 22.71
C MET A 125 5.74 18.10 24.00
N THR A 126 4.83 18.26 24.96
CA THR A 126 4.83 17.61 26.26
C THR A 126 3.76 16.52 26.31
N PRO A 127 3.89 15.50 27.19
CA PRO A 127 2.85 14.50 27.40
C PRO A 127 1.47 15.05 27.78
N ASP A 128 1.40 16.29 28.26
CA ASP A 128 0.16 17.00 28.61
C ASP A 128 -0.52 17.62 27.38
N ASP A 129 0.17 17.70 26.25
CA ASP A 129 -0.39 18.20 25.00
C ASP A 129 -1.36 17.16 24.41
N PRO A 130 -2.63 17.51 24.14
CA PRO A 130 -3.63 16.60 23.57
C PRO A 130 -3.20 15.96 22.24
N GLN A 131 -2.26 16.60 21.53
CA GLN A 131 -1.73 16.14 20.26
C GLN A 131 -0.54 15.18 20.41
N TYR A 132 0.14 15.14 21.56
CA TYR A 132 1.37 14.37 21.78
C TYR A 132 1.22 12.89 21.41
N TYR A 133 0.08 12.29 21.76
CA TYR A 133 -0.21 10.88 21.47
C TYR A 133 -0.97 10.64 20.15
N SER A 134 -1.46 11.70 19.50
CA SER A 134 -2.23 11.60 18.24
C SER A 134 -1.40 11.92 16.99
N ILE A 135 -0.18 12.44 17.16
CA ILE A 135 0.77 12.61 16.05
C ILE A 135 1.30 11.24 15.66
N THR A 136 1.00 10.88 14.42
CA THR A 136 1.43 9.61 13.83
C THR A 136 2.83 9.80 13.28
N GLN A 137 3.77 8.99 13.77
CA GLN A 137 5.06 8.83 13.11
C GLN A 137 4.80 8.42 11.67
N PRO A 138 5.22 9.21 10.67
CA PRO A 138 5.04 8.81 9.29
C PRO A 138 5.83 7.52 9.02
N ASP A 139 5.15 6.52 8.46
CA ASP A 139 5.59 5.12 8.49
C ASP A 139 6.35 4.73 7.22
N PHE A 140 7.66 4.92 7.26
CA PHE A 140 8.58 4.68 6.13
C PHE A 140 9.41 3.41 6.33
N THR A 141 8.85 2.40 7.00
CA THR A 141 9.56 1.16 7.31
C THR A 141 9.73 0.29 6.07
N VAL A 142 8.82 0.41 5.11
CA VAL A 142 8.87 -0.24 3.80
C VAL A 142 8.48 0.79 2.75
N ASN A 143 9.34 0.99 1.77
CA ASN A 143 9.10 1.86 0.63
C ASN A 143 9.05 1.02 -0.65
N THR A 144 7.94 1.13 -1.37
CA THR A 144 7.73 0.44 -2.64
C THR A 144 7.76 1.44 -3.79
N PHE A 145 8.53 1.11 -4.82
CA PHE A 145 8.67 1.89 -6.03
C PHE A 145 8.20 1.06 -7.21
N ASP A 146 7.13 1.50 -7.85
CA ASP A 146 6.58 0.89 -9.06
C ASP A 146 6.98 1.69 -10.29
N PHE A 147 7.34 1.01 -11.37
CA PHE A 147 7.72 1.62 -12.64
C PHE A 147 7.39 0.66 -13.80
N PRO A 148 7.36 1.14 -15.06
CA PRO A 148 7.18 0.27 -16.22
C PRO A 148 8.23 -0.84 -16.27
N ASP A 149 7.93 -1.93 -16.97
CA ASP A 149 8.87 -3.04 -17.16
C ASP A 149 10.23 -2.53 -17.69
N ILE A 150 11.28 -2.71 -16.90
CA ILE A 150 12.67 -2.40 -17.26
C ILE A 150 13.54 -3.64 -17.15
N ALA A 151 14.52 -3.76 -18.04
CA ALA A 151 15.58 -4.75 -17.91
C ALA A 151 16.80 -4.06 -17.27
N ILE A 152 17.37 -4.67 -16.22
CA ILE A 152 18.50 -4.10 -15.49
C ILE A 152 19.59 -5.14 -15.23
N GLU A 153 20.85 -4.72 -15.34
CA GLU A 153 22.00 -5.52 -14.91
C GLU A 153 22.46 -5.15 -13.50
N GLN A 154 22.24 -3.89 -13.12
CA GLN A 154 22.54 -3.40 -11.78
C GLN A 154 21.45 -2.45 -11.28
N LEU A 155 21.18 -2.55 -9.98
CA LEU A 155 20.30 -1.65 -9.23
C LEU A 155 21.10 -1.02 -8.11
N ARG A 156 20.99 0.30 -7.92
CA ARG A 156 21.69 1.02 -6.85
C ARG A 156 20.75 1.86 -6.02
N LEU A 157 20.96 1.81 -4.72
CA LEU A 157 20.44 2.76 -3.76
C LEU A 157 21.55 3.76 -3.41
N THR A 158 21.32 5.05 -3.62
CA THR A 158 22.26 6.12 -3.24
C THR A 158 21.64 6.96 -2.15
N ILE A 159 22.25 6.94 -0.96
CA ILE A 159 21.72 7.49 0.29
C ILE A 159 22.52 8.72 0.69
N PHE A 160 21.83 9.82 0.96
CA PHE A 160 22.45 11.12 1.29
C PHE A 160 22.55 11.38 2.80
N ASP A 161 22.02 10.45 3.60
CA ASP A 161 22.03 10.56 5.05
C ASP A 161 23.44 10.37 5.63
N PRO A 162 23.73 10.93 6.83
CA PRO A 162 25.03 10.75 7.48
C PRO A 162 25.43 9.28 7.69
N ALA A 163 24.46 8.39 7.88
CA ALA A 163 24.67 6.94 7.99
C ALA A 163 23.54 6.20 7.27
N ALA A 164 23.86 5.09 6.61
CA ALA A 164 22.87 4.24 5.95
C ALA A 164 22.65 2.93 6.71
N ARG A 165 21.38 2.52 6.82
CA ARG A 165 20.95 1.22 7.36
C ARG A 165 19.78 0.67 6.55
N VAL A 166 20.00 -0.43 5.85
CA VAL A 166 18.99 -1.08 5.00
C VAL A 166 18.83 -2.53 5.44
N VAL A 167 17.61 -2.93 5.75
CA VAL A 167 17.30 -4.32 6.15
C VAL A 167 17.30 -5.21 4.93
N GLU A 168 16.58 -4.82 3.88
CA GLU A 168 16.44 -5.60 2.65
C GLU A 168 16.10 -4.66 1.50
N MET A 169 16.61 -4.92 0.30
CA MET A 169 16.11 -4.35 -0.95
C MET A 169 15.76 -5.51 -1.89
N GLN A 170 14.58 -5.45 -2.51
CA GLN A 170 14.10 -6.51 -3.39
C GLN A 170 13.77 -5.93 -4.75
N ALA A 171 14.26 -6.58 -5.80
CA ALA A 171 13.88 -6.31 -7.19
C ALA A 171 12.88 -7.36 -7.64
N ILE A 172 11.70 -6.93 -8.08
CA ILE A 172 10.52 -7.79 -8.26
C ILE A 172 9.97 -7.61 -9.67
N TYR A 173 9.56 -8.74 -10.27
CA TYR A 173 8.68 -8.76 -11.43
C TYR A 173 7.32 -9.35 -11.07
N LEU A 174 6.29 -8.55 -11.30
CA LEU A 174 4.90 -8.97 -11.21
C LEU A 174 4.41 -9.27 -12.63
N GLN A 175 4.20 -10.56 -12.94
CA GLN A 175 3.72 -11.00 -14.25
C GLN A 175 2.21 -10.77 -14.39
N GLU A 176 1.77 -10.23 -15.53
CA GLU A 176 0.36 -10.08 -15.86
C GLU A 176 -0.28 -11.46 -16.15
N THR A 177 -0.91 -12.04 -15.12
CA THR A 177 -1.89 -13.16 -15.12
C THR A 177 -1.80 -14.24 -16.21
N GLU A 178 -1.41 -15.46 -15.80
CA GLU A 178 -2.03 -16.69 -16.33
C GLU A 178 -2.99 -17.30 -15.31
N LYS A 179 -4.14 -17.75 -15.82
CA LYS A 179 -5.28 -18.29 -15.09
C LYS A 179 -4.98 -19.65 -14.48
N ASN A 180 -5.19 -19.76 -13.17
CA ASN A 180 -5.86 -20.84 -12.42
C ASN A 180 -5.16 -21.06 -11.09
N ALA A 181 -5.76 -20.58 -10.00
CA ALA A 181 -5.38 -20.95 -8.64
C ALA A 181 -6.63 -21.24 -7.81
N ALA A 182 -6.52 -22.35 -7.06
CA ALA A 182 -7.51 -22.97 -6.20
C ALA A 182 -7.96 -22.03 -5.04
N PRO A 183 -9.06 -22.34 -4.33
CA PRO A 183 -9.59 -21.46 -3.28
C PRO A 183 -8.58 -21.23 -2.15
N ALA A 184 -8.40 -19.97 -1.76
CA ALA A 184 -7.45 -19.56 -0.72
C ALA A 184 -7.87 -20.05 0.68
N ALA A 185 -6.88 -20.50 1.46
CA ALA A 185 -7.04 -20.86 2.85
C ALA A 185 -7.11 -19.60 3.74
N LEU A 186 -8.10 -19.57 4.64
CA LEU A 186 -8.31 -18.54 5.66
C LEU A 186 -7.10 -18.43 6.62
N PRO A 187 -6.90 -17.26 7.28
CA PRO A 187 -5.85 -17.13 8.28
C PRO A 187 -6.01 -18.17 9.39
N SER A 188 -4.89 -18.83 9.71
CA SER A 188 -4.75 -19.75 10.85
C SER A 188 -5.19 -19.08 12.15
N ALA A 189 -5.75 -19.88 13.08
CA ALA A 189 -6.11 -19.44 14.43
C ALA A 189 -4.92 -18.85 15.24
N ASP A 190 -3.69 -19.07 14.78
CA ASP A 190 -2.44 -18.55 15.38
C ASP A 190 -1.94 -17.23 14.74
N SER A 191 -2.75 -16.59 13.90
CA SER A 191 -2.40 -15.32 13.23
C SER A 191 -2.29 -14.16 14.24
N LYS A 192 -1.21 -13.38 14.17
CA LYS A 192 -1.06 -12.16 14.99
C LYS A 192 -1.96 -11.01 14.53
N VAL A 193 -2.55 -11.15 13.34
CA VAL A 193 -3.60 -10.26 12.83
C VAL A 193 -4.94 -10.75 13.37
N LYS A 194 -5.61 -9.89 14.13
CA LYS A 194 -6.98 -10.13 14.60
C LYS A 194 -7.95 -9.67 13.52
N ALA A 195 -8.70 -10.61 12.97
CA ALA A 195 -9.76 -10.33 12.00
C ALA A 195 -11.12 -10.29 12.71
N TYR A 196 -11.86 -9.20 12.57
CA TYR A 196 -13.17 -9.01 13.16
C TYR A 196 -14.24 -8.88 12.08
N SER A 197 -15.35 -9.59 12.25
CA SER A 197 -16.52 -9.48 11.37
C SER A 197 -17.71 -8.94 12.15
N LEU A 198 -18.41 -7.97 11.56
CA LEU A 198 -19.63 -7.40 12.13
C LEU A 198 -20.81 -8.31 11.80
N ALA A 199 -20.94 -9.37 12.59
CA ALA A 199 -21.96 -10.40 12.44
C ALA A 199 -22.41 -10.88 13.83
N ARG A 200 -23.65 -11.35 13.92
CA ARG A 200 -24.21 -11.91 15.17
C ARG A 200 -23.94 -13.39 15.36
N GLU A 201 -23.77 -14.12 14.26
CA GLU A 201 -23.72 -15.57 14.27
C GLU A 201 -22.58 -16.07 13.38
N HIS A 202 -22.01 -17.21 13.76
CA HIS A 202 -21.02 -17.87 12.93
C HIS A 202 -21.70 -18.45 11.69
N SER A 203 -21.13 -18.17 10.53
CA SER A 203 -21.58 -18.67 9.24
C SER A 203 -20.37 -19.03 8.38
N ALA A 204 -20.62 -19.59 7.20
CA ALA A 204 -19.56 -19.86 6.22
C ALA A 204 -18.76 -18.59 5.83
N SER A 205 -19.34 -17.39 5.98
CA SER A 205 -18.67 -16.12 5.66
C SER A 205 -17.87 -15.52 6.82
N THR A 206 -17.99 -16.08 8.02
CA THR A 206 -17.35 -15.55 9.24
C THR A 206 -16.40 -16.55 9.91
N VAL A 207 -16.10 -17.67 9.25
CA VAL A 207 -15.10 -18.64 9.70
C VAL A 207 -13.73 -17.96 9.82
N GLY A 208 -13.09 -18.07 10.98
CA GLY A 208 -11.79 -17.46 11.27
C GLY A 208 -11.86 -15.99 11.71
N PHE A 209 -13.06 -15.40 11.83
CA PHE A 209 -13.24 -14.04 12.35
C PHE A 209 -13.72 -14.05 13.80
N HIS A 210 -13.22 -13.11 14.58
CA HIS A 210 -13.86 -12.70 15.83
C HIS A 210 -15.15 -11.95 15.50
N LEU A 211 -16.27 -12.38 16.08
CA LEU A 211 -17.55 -11.72 15.82
C LEU A 211 -17.68 -10.48 16.71
N LEU A 212 -18.12 -9.38 16.10
CA LEU A 212 -18.55 -8.17 16.79
C LEU A 212 -20.06 -8.04 16.64
N GLY A 213 -20.80 -8.65 17.57
CA GLY A 213 -22.24 -8.59 17.65
C GLY A 213 -22.72 -7.35 18.41
N LEU A 214 -23.97 -7.38 18.89
CA LEU A 214 -24.58 -6.26 19.63
C LEU A 214 -23.83 -5.93 20.93
N GLU A 215 -23.14 -6.89 21.53
CA GLU A 215 -22.33 -6.74 22.74
C GLU A 215 -21.12 -5.82 22.55
N ALA A 216 -20.64 -5.65 21.31
CA ALA A 216 -19.52 -4.76 21.01
C ALA A 216 -19.94 -3.28 20.98
N PHE A 217 -21.25 -2.97 21.04
CA PHE A 217 -21.77 -1.61 20.94
C PHE A 217 -22.26 -1.09 22.30
N GLY A 218 -21.91 0.17 22.60
CA GLY A 218 -22.40 0.85 23.82
C GLY A 218 -23.92 1.05 23.82
N ASP A 219 -24.51 1.35 22.66
CA ASP A 219 -25.96 1.35 22.43
C ASP A 219 -26.31 0.37 21.31
N LYS A 220 -27.25 -0.53 21.61
CA LYS A 220 -27.70 -1.62 20.74
C LYS A 220 -28.88 -1.24 19.84
N SER A 221 -29.51 -0.10 20.11
CA SER A 221 -30.72 0.32 19.42
C SER A 221 -30.47 0.58 17.94
N GLY A 222 -31.38 0.14 17.06
CA GLY A 222 -31.36 0.50 15.64
C GLY A 222 -30.19 -0.06 14.81
N ILE A 223 -29.41 -1.00 15.34
CA ILE A 223 -28.35 -1.69 14.60
C ILE A 223 -28.93 -2.94 13.92
N ALA A 224 -28.81 -2.99 12.59
CA ALA A 224 -29.19 -4.15 11.79
C ALA A 224 -27.93 -4.94 11.39
N PHE A 225 -28.03 -6.26 11.40
CA PHE A 225 -26.99 -7.17 10.91
C PHE A 225 -27.52 -7.94 9.70
N ALA A 226 -26.67 -8.18 8.73
CA ALA A 226 -26.99 -8.97 7.55
C ALA A 226 -25.79 -9.85 7.15
N ASP A 227 -26.09 -11.02 6.60
CA ASP A 227 -25.13 -11.86 5.88
C ASP A 227 -25.72 -12.23 4.52
N ARG A 228 -25.12 -11.68 3.45
CA ARG A 228 -25.56 -11.91 2.07
C ARG A 228 -25.08 -13.25 1.50
N ARG A 229 -24.24 -14.00 2.24
CA ARG A 229 -23.50 -15.21 1.82
C ARG A 229 -22.53 -15.03 0.64
N LYS A 230 -22.66 -13.93 -0.10
CA LYS A 230 -21.81 -13.47 -1.19
C LYS A 230 -21.36 -12.02 -0.89
N PRO A 231 -20.17 -11.60 -1.35
CA PRO A 231 -19.30 -12.29 -2.30
C PRO A 231 -18.27 -13.22 -1.65
N GLY A 232 -18.25 -13.34 -0.31
CA GLY A 232 -17.39 -14.27 0.40
C GLY A 232 -17.04 -13.78 1.81
N PRO A 233 -16.08 -14.45 2.47
CA PRO A 233 -15.65 -14.10 3.82
C PRO A 233 -15.18 -12.64 3.95
N GLY A 234 -15.51 -12.01 5.09
CA GLY A 234 -15.18 -10.62 5.40
C GLY A 234 -15.98 -9.55 4.62
N ARG A 235 -16.71 -9.93 3.56
CA ARG A 235 -17.55 -9.01 2.77
C ARG A 235 -19.04 -9.30 2.87
N ALA A 236 -19.42 -10.57 3.01
CA ALA A 236 -20.83 -10.95 2.96
C ALA A 236 -21.60 -10.50 4.21
N ALA A 237 -20.96 -10.54 5.38
CA ALA A 237 -21.55 -10.13 6.64
C ALA A 237 -21.21 -8.67 6.98
N PHE A 238 -22.19 -7.93 7.51
CA PHE A 238 -22.04 -6.55 7.95
C PHE A 238 -23.08 -6.14 8.99
N ALA A 239 -22.78 -5.04 9.68
CA ALA A 239 -23.75 -4.28 10.46
C ALA A 239 -23.99 -2.89 9.84
N ALA A 240 -25.17 -2.34 10.06
CA ALA A 240 -25.54 -1.00 9.62
C ALA A 240 -26.49 -0.31 10.61
N ALA A 241 -26.38 1.02 10.71
CA ALA A 241 -27.34 1.85 11.44
C ALA A 241 -27.46 3.25 10.79
N LYS A 242 -28.44 4.02 11.23
CA LYS A 242 -28.70 5.39 10.73
C LYS A 242 -28.18 6.51 11.64
N GLN A 243 -27.64 6.15 12.79
CA GLN A 243 -27.24 7.05 13.85
C GLN A 243 -25.85 6.68 14.37
N ASP A 244 -25.22 7.64 15.05
CA ASP A 244 -23.91 7.47 15.64
C ASP A 244 -23.87 6.29 16.61
N ARG A 245 -22.87 5.43 16.49
CA ARG A 245 -22.68 4.29 17.39
C ARG A 245 -21.23 4.15 17.80
N ILE A 246 -20.99 3.80 19.05
CA ILE A 246 -19.66 3.53 19.58
C ILE A 246 -19.46 2.02 19.61
N LEU A 247 -18.51 1.55 18.81
CA LEU A 247 -18.00 0.19 18.79
C LEU A 247 -16.78 0.09 19.71
N SER A 248 -16.75 -0.90 20.59
CA SER A 248 -15.66 -1.14 21.54
C SER A 248 -15.00 -2.48 21.28
N ILE A 249 -13.67 -2.49 21.19
CA ILE A 249 -12.87 -3.69 20.95
C ILE A 249 -11.78 -3.76 22.02
N SER A 250 -11.70 -4.85 22.77
CA SER A 250 -10.63 -5.07 23.74
C SER A 250 -9.28 -5.18 23.05
N LEU A 251 -8.39 -4.22 23.34
CA LEU A 251 -7.06 -4.16 22.73
C LEU A 251 -6.09 -3.52 23.73
N PRO A 252 -4.98 -4.20 24.09
CA PRO A 252 -4.07 -3.66 25.10
C PRO A 252 -3.42 -2.35 24.62
N PRO A 253 -2.86 -1.54 25.54
CA PRO A 253 -2.13 -0.34 25.17
C PRO A 253 -1.01 -0.66 24.17
N GLY A 254 -0.86 0.16 23.13
CA GLY A 254 0.11 -0.11 22.08
C GLY A 254 -0.10 0.67 20.79
N ARG A 255 0.75 0.38 19.81
CA ARG A 255 0.69 0.95 18.45
C ARG A 255 0.19 -0.10 17.48
N TYR A 256 -0.82 0.26 16.70
CA TYR A 256 -1.56 -0.67 15.86
C TYR A 256 -1.75 -0.13 14.45
N GLN A 257 -2.00 -1.06 13.54
CA GLN A 257 -2.54 -0.78 12.21
C GLN A 257 -3.93 -1.42 12.11
N MET A 258 -4.86 -0.70 11.51
CA MET A 258 -6.21 -1.19 11.25
C MET A 258 -6.57 -1.03 9.78
N LEU A 259 -7.25 -2.02 9.22
CA LEU A 259 -8.02 -1.91 7.98
C LEU A 259 -9.49 -1.89 8.37
N ALA A 260 -10.27 -1.02 7.74
CA ALA A 260 -11.71 -1.06 7.79
C ALA A 260 -12.30 -1.27 6.39
N LEU A 261 -13.34 -2.11 6.31
CA LEU A 261 -13.99 -2.49 5.06
C LEU A 261 -15.50 -2.25 5.16
N SER A 262 -16.06 -1.54 4.17
CA SER A 262 -17.46 -1.15 4.10
C SER A 262 -18.01 -1.40 2.68
N GLY A 263 -19.06 -2.21 2.56
CA GLY A 263 -19.73 -2.52 1.28
C GLY A 263 -20.99 -3.37 1.46
N ASP A 264 -22.02 -3.14 0.64
CA ASP A 264 -23.06 -4.15 0.39
C ASP A 264 -22.95 -4.61 -1.07
N TYR A 265 -23.05 -5.92 -1.26
CA TYR A 265 -23.02 -6.54 -2.57
C TYR A 265 -24.27 -6.23 -3.39
N LEU A 266 -25.43 -6.12 -2.74
CA LEU A 266 -26.73 -6.03 -3.42
C LEU A 266 -27.24 -4.60 -3.61
N PHE A 267 -26.84 -3.68 -2.74
CA PHE A 267 -27.40 -2.32 -2.69
C PHE A 267 -26.29 -1.29 -2.53
N PRO A 268 -26.48 -0.04 -3.01
CA PRO A 268 -25.59 1.04 -2.64
C PRO A 268 -25.75 1.30 -1.13
N GLY A 269 -24.65 1.24 -0.39
CA GLY A 269 -24.63 1.52 1.04
C GLY A 269 -24.26 2.98 1.34
N PRO A 270 -24.53 3.45 2.58
CA PRO A 270 -24.16 4.80 3.01
C PRO A 270 -22.63 4.98 3.17
N GLY A 271 -21.83 3.92 3.03
CA GLY A 271 -20.43 3.92 3.44
C GLY A 271 -20.28 3.92 4.96
N CYS A 272 -19.15 4.42 5.46
CA CYS A 272 -18.90 4.54 6.89
C CYS A 272 -17.88 5.65 7.17
N THR A 273 -18.14 6.49 8.16
CA THR A 273 -17.12 7.38 8.73
C THR A 273 -16.79 6.87 10.13
N LEU A 274 -15.52 6.53 10.35
CA LEU A 274 -15.00 6.00 11.61
C LEU A 274 -14.15 7.08 12.29
N ARG A 275 -14.41 7.39 13.55
CA ARG A 275 -13.53 8.18 14.41
C ARG A 275 -12.99 7.34 15.55
N PHE A 276 -11.68 7.30 15.69
CA PHE A 276 -11.00 6.47 16.69
C PHE A 276 -9.61 7.05 16.97
N ALA A 277 -9.15 7.02 18.22
CA ALA A 277 -7.79 7.43 18.58
C ALA A 277 -7.33 8.79 17.97
N GLY A 278 -8.23 9.78 17.92
CA GLY A 278 -7.96 11.11 17.33
C GLY A 278 -7.88 11.13 15.79
N LYS A 279 -8.22 10.03 15.10
CA LYS A 279 -8.29 9.90 13.65
C LYS A 279 -9.72 9.93 13.14
N SER A 280 -9.87 10.26 11.86
CA SER A 280 -11.09 10.11 11.09
C SER A 280 -10.78 9.40 9.79
N MET A 281 -11.55 8.36 9.47
CA MET A 281 -11.46 7.56 8.26
C MET A 281 -12.83 7.54 7.60
N ARG A 282 -12.90 7.92 6.32
CA ARG A 282 -14.16 7.94 5.57
C ARG A 282 -14.10 6.95 4.42
N LEU A 283 -14.98 5.96 4.49
CA LEU A 283 -15.19 4.93 3.48
C LEU A 283 -16.46 5.28 2.72
N SER A 284 -16.33 5.72 1.47
CA SER A 284 -17.47 6.10 0.63
C SER A 284 -17.78 5.02 -0.40
N GLN A 285 -19.05 4.59 -0.45
CA GLN A 285 -19.53 3.66 -1.46
C GLN A 285 -20.29 4.43 -2.56
N THR A 286 -20.14 3.99 -3.81
CA THR A 286 -20.77 4.65 -4.96
C THR A 286 -21.80 3.79 -5.68
N ALA A 287 -21.75 2.45 -5.53
CA ALA A 287 -22.64 1.52 -6.22
C ALA A 287 -22.75 0.16 -5.48
N PRO A 288 -23.75 -0.68 -5.80
CA PRO A 288 -23.76 -2.08 -5.37
C PRO A 288 -22.47 -2.82 -5.73
N GLY A 289 -21.96 -3.65 -4.83
CA GLY A 289 -20.72 -4.40 -5.04
C GLY A 289 -19.45 -3.55 -5.00
N ASP A 290 -19.57 -2.26 -4.68
CA ASP A 290 -18.46 -1.37 -4.38
C ASP A 290 -18.11 -1.50 -2.89
N PHE A 291 -16.91 -1.99 -2.61
CA PHE A 291 -16.40 -2.16 -1.25
C PHE A 291 -15.28 -1.16 -1.01
N ALA A 292 -15.59 -0.13 -0.24
CA ALA A 292 -14.63 0.87 0.17
C ALA A 292 -13.82 0.35 1.36
N TRP A 293 -12.52 0.59 1.32
CA TRP A 293 -11.62 0.21 2.39
C TRP A 293 -10.48 1.21 2.49
N ASP A 294 -9.94 1.34 3.69
CA ASP A 294 -8.76 2.15 3.95
C ASP A 294 -8.03 1.57 5.17
N THR A 295 -6.78 1.99 5.36
CA THR A 295 -5.96 1.60 6.49
C THR A 295 -5.49 2.81 7.28
N ALA A 296 -5.34 2.65 8.59
CA ALA A 296 -4.81 3.70 9.44
C ALA A 296 -3.91 3.13 10.53
N LEU A 297 -2.86 3.88 10.83
CA LEU A 297 -2.03 3.68 12.01
C LEU A 297 -2.58 4.52 13.16
N PHE A 298 -2.62 3.92 14.35
CA PHE A 298 -3.14 4.55 15.55
C PHE A 298 -2.48 3.99 16.81
N SER A 299 -2.67 4.68 17.92
CA SER A 299 -2.19 4.25 19.23
C SER A 299 -3.34 4.23 20.23
N ILE A 300 -3.27 3.30 21.18
CA ILE A 300 -4.22 3.22 22.30
C ILE A 300 -3.43 3.32 23.61
N ALA A 301 -3.91 4.16 24.53
CA ALA A 301 -3.36 4.28 25.87
C ALA A 301 -4.06 3.38 26.91
N GLY A 302 -5.34 3.06 26.69
CA GLY A 302 -6.14 2.16 27.53
C GLY A 302 -6.16 0.71 27.04
N ASP A 303 -7.08 -0.08 27.62
CA ASP A 303 -7.28 -1.51 27.34
C ASP A 303 -8.31 -1.80 26.23
N ARG A 304 -8.76 -0.76 25.54
CA ARG A 304 -9.82 -0.82 24.54
C ARG A 304 -9.62 0.20 23.42
N LEU A 305 -10.01 -0.20 22.22
CA LEU A 305 -10.24 0.68 21.09
C LEU A 305 -11.72 1.09 21.07
N GLU A 306 -11.99 2.39 21.12
CA GLU A 306 -13.31 2.93 20.87
C GLU A 306 -13.36 3.55 19.48
N ILE A 307 -14.34 3.13 18.69
CA ILE A 307 -14.57 3.60 17.32
C ILE A 307 -15.99 4.16 17.25
N THR A 308 -16.10 5.47 17.04
CA THR A 308 -17.37 6.13 16.74
C THR A 308 -17.66 5.99 15.25
N LEU A 309 -18.75 5.32 14.92
CA LEU A 309 -19.31 5.22 13.58
C LEU A 309 -20.31 6.36 13.41
N GLU A 310 -20.01 7.35 12.55
CA GLU A 310 -20.79 8.60 12.46
C GLU A 310 -21.92 8.50 11.42
N GLY A 311 -23.07 9.09 11.75
CA GLY A 311 -24.23 9.25 10.89
C GLY A 311 -24.87 7.93 10.49
N SER A 312 -25.23 7.83 9.20
CA SER A 312 -25.63 6.56 8.61
C SER A 312 -24.41 5.79 8.15
N TRP A 313 -24.28 4.53 8.57
CA TRP A 313 -23.10 3.73 8.34
C TRP A 313 -23.43 2.26 8.04
N LEU A 314 -22.48 1.62 7.34
CA LEU A 314 -22.42 0.19 7.09
C LEU A 314 -20.96 -0.25 7.21
N LEU A 315 -20.67 -1.27 8.01
CA LEU A 315 -19.31 -1.77 8.21
C LEU A 315 -19.30 -3.31 8.23
N ASN A 316 -18.34 -3.92 7.53
CA ASN A 316 -18.26 -5.37 7.33
C ASN A 316 -17.18 -5.99 8.22
N THR A 317 -15.94 -5.51 8.05
CA THR A 317 -14.75 -6.15 8.60
C THR A 317 -13.76 -5.12 9.10
N LEU A 318 -13.11 -5.46 10.21
CA LEU A 318 -11.92 -4.80 10.70
C LEU A 318 -10.77 -5.82 10.76
N LEU A 319 -9.60 -5.47 10.23
CA LEU A 319 -8.37 -6.19 10.55
C LEU A 319 -7.56 -5.30 11.48
N ILE A 320 -7.03 -5.85 12.57
CA ILE A 320 -6.20 -5.10 13.52
C ILE A 320 -4.97 -5.94 13.86
N ALA A 321 -3.79 -5.35 13.75
CA ALA A 321 -2.54 -5.97 14.17
C ALA A 321 -1.65 -4.95 14.89
N SER A 322 -0.73 -5.45 15.72
CA SER A 322 0.36 -4.63 16.22
C SER A 322 1.14 -4.05 15.04
N ARG A 323 1.62 -2.81 15.15
CA ARG A 323 2.48 -2.19 14.13
C ARG A 323 3.70 -3.05 13.82
N ASP A 324 4.22 -3.75 14.83
CA ASP A 324 5.40 -4.60 14.68
C ASP A 324 5.15 -5.85 13.82
N ASP A 325 3.89 -6.22 13.58
CA ASP A 325 3.48 -7.37 12.77
C ASP A 325 2.96 -6.95 11.37
N ARG A 326 3.47 -5.83 10.84
CA ARG A 326 3.02 -5.21 9.57
C ARG A 326 3.01 -6.17 8.38
N GLN A 327 4.01 -7.02 8.21
CA GLN A 327 4.06 -7.94 7.07
C GLN A 327 2.87 -8.91 7.10
N GLU A 328 2.55 -9.47 8.27
CA GLU A 328 1.40 -10.36 8.44
C GLU A 328 0.07 -9.59 8.21
N PHE A 329 0.01 -8.32 8.63
CA PHE A 329 -1.12 -7.43 8.37
C PHE A 329 -1.31 -7.17 6.87
N ASP A 330 -0.27 -6.74 6.16
CA ASP A 330 -0.32 -6.45 4.72
C ASP A 330 -0.69 -7.72 3.94
N ASP A 331 -0.18 -8.89 4.35
CA ASP A 331 -0.57 -10.18 3.77
C ASP A 331 -2.04 -10.52 4.04
N ALA A 332 -2.58 -10.20 5.22
CA ALA A 332 -3.98 -10.40 5.55
C ALA A 332 -4.91 -9.43 4.78
N VAL A 333 -4.50 -8.18 4.61
CA VAL A 333 -5.19 -7.18 3.77
C VAL A 333 -5.24 -7.68 2.33
N ASN A 334 -4.10 -8.09 1.77
CA ASN A 334 -4.02 -8.59 0.40
C ASN A 334 -4.91 -9.82 0.20
N ARG A 335 -4.91 -10.77 1.13
CA ARG A 335 -5.82 -11.93 1.11
C ARG A 335 -7.29 -11.50 1.09
N LEU A 336 -7.70 -10.63 2.02
CA LEU A 336 -9.08 -10.14 2.11
C LEU A 336 -9.52 -9.36 0.85
N MET A 337 -8.61 -8.58 0.28
CA MET A 337 -8.92 -7.66 -0.81
C MET A 337 -8.79 -8.29 -2.20
N LEU A 338 -7.86 -9.22 -2.40
CA LEU A 338 -7.49 -9.76 -3.71
C LEU A 338 -7.89 -11.23 -3.91
N GLU A 339 -8.07 -12.02 -2.84
CA GLU A 339 -8.28 -13.46 -2.95
C GLU A 339 -9.73 -13.91 -2.69
N CYS A 340 -10.58 -13.05 -2.11
CA CYS A 340 -11.88 -13.47 -1.56
C CYS A 340 -13.09 -13.39 -2.52
N THR A 341 -13.01 -12.87 -3.76
CA THR A 341 -14.19 -12.86 -4.68
C THR A 341 -13.86 -13.04 -6.16
N GLU A 342 -14.72 -13.71 -6.94
CA GLU A 342 -14.61 -13.79 -8.42
C GLU A 342 -14.60 -12.40 -9.09
N GLU A 343 -15.33 -11.42 -8.56
CA GLU A 343 -15.36 -10.05 -9.07
C GLU A 343 -14.10 -9.23 -8.71
N SER A 344 -13.46 -9.51 -7.56
CA SER A 344 -12.17 -8.91 -7.18
C SER A 344 -11.02 -9.44 -8.05
N LYS A 345 -11.15 -10.66 -8.59
CA LYS A 345 -10.26 -11.19 -9.64
C LYS A 345 -10.40 -10.44 -10.97
N ALA A 346 -11.58 -9.86 -11.26
CA ALA A 346 -11.85 -9.09 -12.48
C ALA A 346 -11.53 -7.59 -12.34
N LYS A 347 -11.59 -7.04 -11.12
CA LYS A 347 -11.28 -5.64 -10.79
C LYS A 347 -9.97 -5.50 -10.02
N LYS A 348 -8.90 -6.19 -10.42
CA LYS A 348 -7.56 -5.66 -10.13
C LYS A 348 -7.57 -4.20 -10.58
N TYR A 349 -6.88 -3.32 -9.87
CA TYR A 349 -6.58 -1.98 -10.34
C TYR A 349 -5.85 -2.09 -11.69
N ILE A 350 -6.61 -2.29 -12.77
CA ILE A 350 -6.19 -1.96 -14.11
C ILE A 350 -6.14 -0.44 -13.99
N TYR A 351 -4.94 0.10 -13.79
CA TYR A 351 -4.68 1.40 -14.36
C TYR A 351 -4.92 1.21 -15.85
N GLN A 352 -6.17 1.41 -16.28
CA GLN A 352 -6.45 1.68 -17.66
C GLN A 352 -5.80 3.03 -17.86
N ALA A 353 -4.56 3.02 -18.36
CA ALA A 353 -3.96 4.21 -18.91
C ALA A 353 -5.02 4.79 -19.84
N GLN A 354 -5.66 5.87 -19.40
CA GLN A 354 -6.64 6.56 -20.22
C GLN A 354 -5.88 6.93 -21.50
N PRO A 355 -6.40 6.61 -22.69
CA PRO A 355 -5.66 6.70 -23.93
C PRO A 355 -4.93 8.05 -24.01
N THR A 356 -3.61 8.04 -23.82
CA THR A 356 -2.81 9.24 -23.93
C THR A 356 -2.53 9.46 -25.40
N HIS A 357 -3.17 10.45 -25.98
CA HIS A 357 -2.84 10.89 -27.33
C HIS A 357 -1.43 11.50 -27.31
N SER A 358 -0.48 10.83 -27.94
CA SER A 358 0.93 11.25 -27.99
C SER A 358 1.36 11.73 -29.38
N GLU A 359 0.44 11.74 -30.36
CA GLU A 359 0.74 12.24 -31.69
C GLU A 359 0.85 13.78 -31.66
N PRO A 360 1.94 14.34 -32.19
CA PRO A 360 2.09 15.79 -32.29
C PRO A 360 0.96 16.37 -33.16
N PRO A 361 0.45 17.55 -32.80
CA PRO A 361 -0.67 18.14 -33.52
C PRO A 361 -0.26 18.53 -34.94
N THR A 362 -1.04 18.11 -35.94
CA THR A 362 -0.83 18.51 -37.34
C THR A 362 -1.36 19.93 -37.58
N PRO A 363 -0.53 20.96 -37.79
CA PRO A 363 -0.99 22.34 -37.93
C PRO A 363 -1.78 22.54 -39.23
N ASP A 364 -2.85 23.31 -39.17
CA ASP A 364 -3.56 23.73 -40.38
C ASP A 364 -3.00 25.03 -40.98
N LYS A 365 -3.58 25.52 -42.09
CA LYS A 365 -3.09 26.75 -42.76
C LYS A 365 -3.21 28.01 -41.89
N ALA A 366 -4.16 28.06 -40.97
CA ALA A 366 -4.31 29.19 -40.05
C ALA A 366 -3.27 29.09 -38.92
N ASP A 367 -3.05 27.90 -38.36
CA ASP A 367 -2.02 27.64 -37.35
C ASP A 367 -0.62 28.03 -37.84
N ILE A 368 -0.29 27.65 -39.09
CA ILE A 368 0.98 28.01 -39.74
C ILE A 368 1.11 29.54 -39.88
N ARG A 369 0.01 30.24 -40.16
CA ARG A 369 0.00 31.71 -40.33
C ARG A 369 0.19 32.45 -39.00
N TYR A 370 -0.37 31.94 -37.91
CA TYR A 370 -0.32 32.60 -36.60
C TYR A 370 0.83 32.12 -35.71
N GLY A 371 1.45 30.98 -36.01
CA GLY A 371 2.61 30.44 -35.29
C GLY A 371 2.28 29.77 -33.95
N TYR A 372 0.99 29.56 -33.66
CA TYR A 372 0.51 28.87 -32.45
C TYR A 372 -0.79 28.12 -32.74
N ILE A 373 -1.09 27.11 -31.91
CA ILE A 373 -2.35 26.35 -31.95
C ILE A 373 -3.03 26.45 -30.58
N PRO A 374 -4.22 27.06 -30.46
CA PRO A 374 -4.94 27.13 -29.19
C PRO A 374 -5.77 25.87 -28.92
N TYR A 375 -5.77 25.44 -27.67
CA TYR A 375 -6.55 24.30 -27.19
C TYR A 375 -7.31 24.65 -25.92
N MET A 376 -8.48 24.03 -25.73
CA MET A 376 -9.14 24.02 -24.43
C MET A 376 -8.82 22.71 -23.70
N PRO A 377 -7.94 22.71 -22.69
CA PRO A 377 -7.53 21.48 -22.04
C PRO A 377 -8.71 20.91 -21.24
N SER A 378 -8.93 19.59 -21.36
CA SER A 378 -9.84 18.90 -20.45
C SER A 378 -9.30 18.95 -19.02
N ILE A 379 -10.16 18.71 -18.03
CA ILE A 379 -9.72 18.57 -16.63
C ILE A 379 -8.63 17.50 -16.51
N GLN A 380 -8.67 16.45 -17.33
CA GLN A 380 -7.69 15.36 -17.33
C GLN A 380 -6.30 15.81 -17.81
N GLN A 381 -6.20 16.69 -18.81
CA GLN A 381 -4.93 17.23 -19.31
C GLN A 381 -4.26 18.22 -18.36
N ARG A 382 -5.03 18.80 -17.42
CA ARG A 382 -4.46 19.64 -16.34
C ARG A 382 -3.74 18.81 -15.29
N ILE A 383 -4.09 17.53 -15.17
CA ILE A 383 -3.56 16.59 -14.17
C ILE A 383 -2.37 15.80 -14.75
N TYR A 384 -2.39 15.47 -16.05
CA TYR A 384 -1.35 14.67 -16.71
C TYR A 384 -0.68 15.46 -17.85
N ARG A 385 0.55 15.95 -17.61
CA ARG A 385 1.29 16.84 -18.54
C ARG A 385 1.79 16.17 -19.83
N GLN A 386 1.84 14.83 -19.88
CA GLN A 386 2.30 14.08 -21.06
C GLN A 386 1.22 13.90 -22.15
N THR A 387 -0.02 14.31 -21.91
CA THR A 387 -1.13 14.10 -22.86
C THR A 387 -1.23 15.27 -23.84
N THR A 388 -1.10 15.01 -25.14
CA THR A 388 -1.29 16.01 -26.19
C THR A 388 -2.80 16.26 -26.41
N PRO A 389 -3.23 17.52 -26.66
CA PRO A 389 -4.61 17.81 -27.03
C PRO A 389 -5.10 17.10 -28.31
N THR A 390 -6.34 16.61 -28.28
CA THR A 390 -6.98 16.00 -29.46
C THR A 390 -7.48 17.07 -30.43
N ALA A 391 -7.70 16.69 -31.71
CA ALA A 391 -8.22 17.61 -32.73
C ALA A 391 -9.57 18.24 -32.36
N ALA A 392 -10.43 17.51 -31.64
CA ALA A 392 -11.73 18.01 -31.15
C ALA A 392 -11.60 19.09 -30.07
N GLN A 393 -10.44 19.22 -29.42
CA GLN A 393 -10.15 20.23 -28.40
C GLN A 393 -9.47 21.48 -28.98
N ARG A 394 -9.21 21.50 -30.29
CA ARG A 394 -8.73 22.71 -30.97
C ARG A 394 -9.81 23.78 -30.90
N GLN A 395 -9.36 24.98 -30.59
CA GLN A 395 -10.18 26.18 -30.74
C GLN A 395 -9.78 26.91 -32.01
N SER A 396 -10.70 27.71 -32.52
CA SER A 396 -10.37 28.70 -33.54
C SER A 396 -9.25 29.61 -33.04
N ALA A 397 -8.29 29.93 -33.90
CA ALA A 397 -7.23 30.89 -33.58
C ALA A 397 -7.83 32.17 -32.98
N LEU A 398 -7.34 32.59 -31.81
CA LEU A 398 -7.71 33.88 -31.24
C LEU A 398 -7.38 34.96 -32.27
N ARG A 399 -8.41 35.64 -32.79
CA ARG A 399 -8.20 36.84 -33.59
C ARG A 399 -7.68 37.91 -32.63
N LEU A 400 -6.36 38.07 -32.61
CA LEU A 400 -5.77 39.29 -32.06
C LEU A 400 -6.22 40.42 -32.98
N GLU A 401 -7.38 41.01 -32.69
CA GLU A 401 -7.60 42.40 -33.06
C GLU A 401 -6.52 43.16 -32.31
N ALA A 402 -5.56 43.71 -33.06
CA ALA A 402 -4.55 44.57 -32.50
C ALA A 402 -5.28 45.62 -31.65
N ALA A 403 -5.05 45.60 -30.34
CA ALA A 403 -5.50 46.66 -29.46
C ALA A 403 -4.98 47.96 -30.09
N ARG A 404 -5.88 48.85 -30.54
CA ARG A 404 -5.48 50.16 -31.03
C ARG A 404 -4.76 50.84 -29.88
N GLY A 405 -3.45 51.01 -30.02
CA GLY A 405 -2.63 51.71 -29.05
C GLY A 405 -3.24 53.07 -28.73
N SER A 406 -3.38 53.35 -27.44
CA SER A 406 -3.59 54.67 -26.87
C SER A 406 -2.37 55.03 -26.04
#